data_AF-A0A969FP65-F1
#
_entry.id   AF-A0A969FP65-F1
#
_cell.length_a   1.000
_cell.length_b   1.000
_cell.length_c   1.000
_cell.angle_alpha   90.00
_cell.angle_beta   90.00
_cell.angle_gamma   90.00
#
_symmetry.space_group_name_H-M   'P 1'
#
loop_
_entity.id
_entity.type
_entity.pdbx_description
1 polymer ?
#
loop_
_entity_poly.entity_id
_entity_poly.type
_entity_poly.pdbx_seq_one_letter_code
_entity_poly.pdbx_strand_id
1 'polypeptide(L)'
;MKRALYHFLAATSASIAFSAPAAVFAGIDLQGLTREDQVVVTSGARLEGFEGAAISRMRLFAFSTETLSYAPIPFQVDERIDRLFTENTPLPFRETIYDVVGEDDGLLDADDELVFRFGDGGSRAPAEVPWPAGAEVRRVEIEARDPRPGANSVVWVYLFAGDELPSNPTRYIEWSGGVSDAISTSRYQLEYEGPWLLTGLRISAPCGDGSDVLDRVKGRARPLPNLQEDEEGWNTNASYLGGIAGPIRAIRYVRGATSGVNTLHHDIATPSQWTRRVNLRVHPLAEARLYLDFLPEPGARLFFETVPNGVVVDGAPDAGVPSTMPGWSLFRGGGGGLVTVFETPPSPKYTGPVFFYRDDASYDDRVPTNPDYGDDDDSSFGAHGLVISATQDSNLDPIRLGWSWYPICAGDGDAALGEAVQAIEESPFETTVVPQWAELAAIRDLEITEESGDLVLRWSSVASATAYRVFRSLDPSLPLESWEPIAEVSVPLYRRPAGQISVVTSFYSVVAINGGGVGPW
;
A
#
# COMPACT_ATOMS: atom_id res chain seq x y z
N MET A 1 -20.31 -34.81 -34.63
CA MET A 1 -20.90 -35.35 -33.38
C MET A 1 -19.75 -35.60 -32.41
N LYS A 2 -19.84 -35.07 -31.17
CA LYS A 2 -18.87 -35.05 -30.05
C LYS A 2 -18.26 -33.67 -29.75
N ARG A 3 -19.02 -32.93 -28.92
CA ARG A 3 -18.54 -31.85 -28.06
C ARG A 3 -17.69 -32.47 -26.95
N ALA A 4 -16.51 -31.92 -26.67
CA ALA A 4 -15.74 -32.21 -25.46
C ALA A 4 -15.96 -31.05 -24.48
N LEU A 5 -16.37 -31.44 -23.27
CA LEU A 5 -16.76 -30.60 -22.14
C LEU A 5 -15.47 -30.21 -21.40
N TYR A 6 -15.19 -28.90 -21.24
CA TYR A 6 -14.19 -28.42 -20.30
C TYR A 6 -14.82 -28.34 -18.91
N HIS A 7 -14.32 -29.13 -17.96
CA HIS A 7 -14.61 -28.98 -16.54
C HIS A 7 -13.57 -28.05 -15.91
N PHE A 8 -14.03 -26.91 -15.43
CA PHE A 8 -13.33 -26.08 -14.45
C PHE A 8 -13.32 -26.83 -13.11
N LEU A 9 -12.15 -27.21 -12.61
CA LEU A 9 -11.98 -27.50 -11.18
C LEU A 9 -11.75 -26.17 -10.46
N ALA A 10 -12.76 -25.73 -9.71
CA ALA A 10 -12.57 -24.71 -8.69
C ALA A 10 -11.78 -25.33 -7.54
N ALA A 11 -10.58 -24.82 -7.27
CA ALA A 11 -9.84 -25.14 -6.06
C ALA A 11 -10.52 -24.44 -4.88
N THR A 12 -11.20 -25.21 -4.04
CA THR A 12 -11.71 -24.75 -2.75
C THR A 12 -10.53 -24.60 -1.80
N SER A 13 -10.09 -23.36 -1.57
CA SER A 13 -9.21 -23.02 -0.45
C SER A 13 -9.98 -23.25 0.85
N ALA A 14 -9.62 -24.31 1.58
CA ALA A 14 -10.10 -24.52 2.93
C ALA A 14 -9.24 -23.67 3.88
N SER A 15 -9.75 -22.48 4.24
CA SER A 15 -9.19 -21.68 5.32
C SER A 15 -9.38 -22.42 6.64
N ILE A 16 -8.29 -22.93 7.22
CA ILE A 16 -8.29 -23.40 8.60
C ILE A 16 -8.22 -22.14 9.46
N ALA A 17 -9.36 -21.69 9.97
CA ALA A 17 -9.41 -20.61 10.95
C ALA A 17 -8.86 -21.13 12.28
N PHE A 18 -7.65 -20.71 12.65
CA PHE A 18 -7.22 -20.77 14.04
C PHE A 18 -8.04 -19.74 14.81
N SER A 19 -8.92 -20.22 15.69
CA SER A 19 -9.62 -19.35 16.64
C SER A 19 -8.68 -19.07 17.82
N ALA A 20 -7.84 -18.05 17.68
CA ALA A 20 -7.25 -17.43 18.86
C ALA A 20 -8.39 -16.83 19.71
N PRO A 21 -8.36 -16.91 21.05
CA PRO A 21 -9.38 -16.33 21.90
C PRO A 21 -9.46 -14.81 21.66
N ALA A 22 -10.54 -14.37 20.99
CA ALA A 22 -10.79 -13.02 20.49
C ALA A 22 -10.99 -11.93 21.58
N ALA A 23 -10.62 -12.19 22.83
CA ALA A 23 -10.96 -11.34 23.97
C ALA A 23 -9.79 -10.51 24.54
N VAL A 24 -8.57 -10.62 23.99
CA VAL A 24 -7.37 -9.99 24.60
C VAL A 24 -6.91 -8.71 23.90
N PHE A 25 -7.36 -8.42 22.67
CA PHE A 25 -6.77 -7.32 21.88
C PHE A 25 -7.35 -5.92 22.15
N ALA A 26 -8.52 -5.82 22.78
CA ALA A 26 -9.12 -4.53 23.14
C ALA A 26 -8.46 -3.98 24.41
N GLY A 27 -7.32 -3.30 24.25
CA GLY A 27 -6.62 -2.60 25.34
C GLY A 27 -5.15 -2.94 25.53
N ILE A 28 -4.52 -3.66 24.60
CA ILE A 28 -3.05 -3.76 24.58
C ILE A 28 -2.50 -2.37 24.23
N ASP A 29 -1.80 -1.76 25.19
CA ASP A 29 -0.92 -0.64 24.91
C ASP A 29 0.17 -1.15 23.98
N LEU A 30 0.09 -0.76 22.70
CA LEU A 30 1.04 -1.17 21.68
C LEU A 30 2.40 -0.45 21.83
N GLN A 31 2.68 0.14 23.00
CA GLN A 31 3.98 0.69 23.38
C GLN A 31 4.55 1.60 22.29
N GLY A 32 3.70 2.51 21.85
CA GLY A 32 4.02 3.47 20.80
C GLY A 32 3.74 3.02 19.36
N LEU A 33 3.45 1.75 19.05
CA LEU A 33 2.97 1.33 17.73
C LEU A 33 1.47 1.58 17.59
N THR A 34 1.06 2.71 17.03
CA THR A 34 -0.37 3.00 16.90
C THR A 34 -0.93 2.53 15.56
N ARG A 35 -2.19 2.08 15.55
CA ARG A 35 -2.92 1.80 14.32
C ARG A 35 -3.06 3.05 13.44
N GLU A 36 -3.04 4.23 14.06
CA GLU A 36 -3.06 5.54 13.40
C GLU A 36 -1.82 5.79 12.52
N ASP A 37 -0.68 5.18 12.82
CA ASP A 37 0.56 5.31 12.04
C ASP A 37 0.62 4.40 10.81
N GLN A 38 -0.32 3.47 10.70
CA GLN A 38 -0.32 2.48 9.63
C GLN A 38 -0.98 3.02 8.35
N VAL A 39 -0.58 2.44 7.24
CA VAL A 39 -1.05 2.84 5.92
C VAL A 39 -2.30 2.06 5.52
N VAL A 40 -3.26 2.77 4.95
CA VAL A 40 -4.41 2.21 4.24
C VAL A 40 -4.06 2.17 2.76
N VAL A 41 -4.31 1.02 2.12
CA VAL A 41 -4.12 0.83 0.68
C VAL A 41 -5.47 0.51 0.04
N THR A 42 -5.81 1.23 -1.04
CA THR A 42 -7.02 0.99 -1.83
C THR A 42 -6.64 0.86 -3.30
N SER A 43 -7.03 -0.24 -3.95
CA SER A 43 -6.80 -0.46 -5.38
C SER A 43 -7.59 0.54 -6.24
N GLY A 44 -6.95 1.01 -7.32
CA GLY A 44 -7.52 1.88 -8.34
C GLY A 44 -8.76 1.29 -9.02
N ALA A 45 -8.84 -0.04 -9.14
CA ALA A 45 -10.04 -0.74 -9.62
C ALA A 45 -11.31 -0.46 -8.80
N ARG A 46 -11.17 0.00 -7.54
CA ARG A 46 -12.30 0.37 -6.67
C ARG A 46 -12.67 1.86 -6.78
N LEU A 47 -11.81 2.69 -7.37
CA LEU A 47 -11.99 4.13 -7.51
C LEU A 47 -12.82 4.45 -8.77
N GLU A 48 -14.03 3.89 -8.82
CA GLU A 48 -14.91 3.99 -9.98
C GLU A 48 -15.10 5.43 -10.46
N GLY A 49 -14.87 5.65 -11.75
CA GLY A 49 -15.00 6.96 -12.37
C GLY A 49 -13.77 7.86 -12.24
N PHE A 50 -12.65 7.37 -11.70
CA PHE A 50 -11.34 8.01 -11.81
C PHE A 50 -10.39 7.29 -12.78
N GLU A 51 -10.84 6.23 -13.45
CA GLU A 51 -10.07 5.56 -14.52
C GLU A 51 -9.65 6.55 -15.61
N GLY A 52 -8.36 6.59 -15.92
CA GLY A 52 -7.74 7.51 -16.88
C GLY A 52 -7.60 8.95 -16.39
N ALA A 53 -7.94 9.25 -15.11
CA ALA A 53 -7.72 10.57 -14.55
C ALA A 53 -6.24 10.76 -14.19
N ALA A 54 -5.68 11.91 -14.56
CA ALA A 54 -4.28 12.21 -14.27
C ALA A 54 -4.03 12.27 -12.75
N ILE A 55 -3.09 11.45 -12.25
CA ILE A 55 -2.73 11.36 -10.83
C ILE A 55 -2.32 12.74 -10.29
N SER A 56 -1.63 13.55 -11.10
CA SER A 56 -1.20 14.90 -10.75
C SER A 56 -2.33 15.87 -10.37
N ARG A 57 -3.57 15.61 -10.83
CA ARG A 57 -4.78 16.40 -10.54
C ARG A 57 -5.58 15.86 -9.36
N MET A 58 -5.20 14.72 -8.80
CA MET A 58 -5.88 14.12 -7.66
C MET A 58 -5.43 14.75 -6.35
N ARG A 59 -6.35 14.90 -5.39
CA ARG A 59 -6.03 15.28 -4.02
C ARG A 59 -6.93 14.51 -3.06
N LEU A 60 -6.36 14.12 -1.92
CA LEU A 60 -7.07 13.44 -0.85
C LEU A 60 -7.35 14.41 0.31
N PHE A 61 -8.54 14.33 0.87
CA PHE A 61 -8.99 15.20 1.95
C PHE A 61 -9.60 14.41 3.10
N ALA A 62 -9.47 14.94 4.31
CA ALA A 62 -10.23 14.55 5.48
C ALA A 62 -11.26 15.64 5.81
N PHE A 63 -12.45 15.26 6.27
CA PHE A 63 -13.43 16.23 6.76
C PHE A 63 -13.25 16.49 8.26
N SER A 64 -13.15 17.76 8.62
CA SER A 64 -13.08 18.22 10.01
C SER A 64 -14.43 18.73 10.48
N THR A 65 -14.95 18.14 11.55
CA THR A 65 -16.18 18.59 12.23
C THR A 65 -15.99 19.90 13.00
N GLU A 66 -14.74 20.26 13.32
CA GLU A 66 -14.42 21.51 14.01
C GLU A 66 -14.53 22.71 13.06
N THR A 67 -13.99 22.59 11.85
CA THR A 67 -14.01 23.66 10.84
C THR A 67 -15.16 23.56 9.85
N LEU A 68 -15.90 22.44 9.87
CA LEU A 68 -16.95 22.09 8.91
C LEU A 68 -16.45 22.19 7.45
N SER A 69 -15.22 21.73 7.20
CA SER A 69 -14.57 21.82 5.90
C SER A 69 -13.67 20.62 5.62
N TYR A 70 -13.35 20.43 4.33
CA TYR A 70 -12.32 19.48 3.90
C TYR A 70 -10.93 20.09 4.11
N ALA A 71 -10.03 19.33 4.73
CA ALA A 71 -8.63 19.65 4.87
C ALA A 71 -7.79 18.67 4.02
N PRO A 72 -6.83 19.13 3.21
CA PRO A 72 -6.01 18.24 2.40
C PRO A 72 -5.12 17.39 3.32
N ILE A 73 -4.94 16.12 2.96
CA ILE A 73 -4.07 15.19 3.69
C ILE A 73 -2.99 14.62 2.79
N PRO A 74 -1.86 14.16 3.36
CA PRO A 74 -0.85 13.45 2.59
C PRO A 74 -1.44 12.17 2.01
N PHE A 75 -1.08 11.89 0.75
CA PHE A 75 -1.45 10.66 0.07
C PHE A 75 -0.45 10.39 -1.04
N GLN A 76 -0.50 9.18 -1.57
CA GLN A 76 0.36 8.70 -2.64
C GLN A 76 -0.49 7.80 -3.55
N VAL A 77 -0.29 7.90 -4.85
CA VAL A 77 -0.76 6.88 -5.80
C VAL A 77 0.48 6.22 -6.35
N ASP A 78 0.56 4.91 -6.18
CA ASP A 78 1.67 4.10 -6.66
C ASP A 78 1.22 3.32 -7.90
N GLU A 79 1.79 3.69 -9.04
CA GLU A 79 1.54 3.04 -10.32
C GLU A 79 2.15 1.64 -10.37
N ARG A 80 1.49 0.72 -11.08
CA ARG A 80 1.94 -0.66 -11.23
C ARG A 80 1.99 -1.07 -12.69
N ILE A 81 3.04 -1.80 -13.07
CA ILE A 81 3.25 -2.28 -14.43
C ILE A 81 3.46 -3.78 -14.46
N ASP A 82 2.82 -4.48 -15.40
CA ASP A 82 3.16 -5.87 -15.73
C ASP A 82 4.34 -5.92 -16.71
N ARG A 83 5.55 -5.92 -16.16
CA ARG A 83 6.79 -5.76 -16.90
C ARG A 83 7.34 -7.10 -17.40
N LEU A 84 7.73 -7.14 -18.68
CA LEU A 84 8.48 -8.26 -19.25
C LEU A 84 9.99 -8.02 -19.12
N PHE A 85 10.67 -8.85 -18.33
CA PHE A 85 12.12 -8.80 -18.17
C PHE A 85 12.81 -9.69 -19.21
N THR A 86 13.50 -9.07 -20.16
CA THR A 86 14.30 -9.78 -21.19
C THR A 86 15.79 -9.48 -21.10
N GLU A 87 16.16 -8.36 -20.50
CA GLU A 87 17.55 -7.91 -20.40
C GLU A 87 18.36 -8.77 -19.44
N ASN A 88 19.60 -9.09 -19.83
CA ASN A 88 20.58 -9.81 -19.01
C ASN A 88 20.09 -11.16 -18.45
N THR A 89 19.15 -11.82 -19.15
CA THR A 89 18.66 -13.15 -18.74
C THR A 89 18.39 -14.07 -19.93
N PRO A 90 18.79 -15.35 -19.85
CA PRO A 90 18.40 -16.35 -20.84
C PRO A 90 16.97 -16.87 -20.64
N LEU A 91 16.30 -16.51 -19.53
CA LEU A 91 14.96 -16.96 -19.16
C LEU A 91 14.07 -15.75 -18.91
N PRO A 92 13.46 -15.16 -19.96
CA PRO A 92 12.56 -14.04 -19.80
C PRO A 92 11.36 -14.39 -18.92
N PHE A 93 10.91 -13.43 -18.12
CA PHE A 93 9.77 -13.61 -17.23
C PHE A 93 8.93 -12.33 -17.14
N ARG A 94 7.65 -12.48 -16.81
CA ARG A 94 6.74 -11.36 -16.57
C ARG A 94 6.44 -11.22 -15.09
N GLU A 95 6.38 -10.00 -14.60
CA GLU A 95 6.01 -9.72 -13.21
C GLU A 95 5.42 -8.32 -13.06
N THR A 96 4.32 -8.24 -12.30
CA THR A 96 3.75 -6.97 -11.86
C THR A 96 4.60 -6.36 -10.75
N ILE A 97 5.24 -5.23 -11.05
CA ILE A 97 6.04 -4.45 -10.12
C ILE A 97 5.44 -3.04 -9.97
N TYR A 98 5.87 -2.30 -8.95
CA TYR A 98 5.62 -0.86 -8.94
C TYR A 98 6.41 -0.18 -10.05
N ASP A 99 5.88 0.90 -10.61
CA ASP A 99 6.53 1.64 -11.70
C ASP A 99 7.70 2.51 -11.21
N VAL A 100 8.74 1.83 -10.73
CA VAL A 100 10.01 2.45 -10.31
C VAL A 100 10.88 2.86 -11.51
N VAL A 101 10.45 2.53 -12.72
CA VAL A 101 11.18 2.74 -13.98
C VAL A 101 10.58 3.85 -14.86
N GLY A 102 9.39 4.34 -14.51
CA GLY A 102 8.70 5.42 -15.22
C GLY A 102 8.18 4.98 -16.60
N GLU A 103 7.68 3.75 -16.70
CA GLU A 103 7.08 3.21 -17.93
C GLU A 103 5.57 3.42 -18.03
N ASP A 104 4.91 3.75 -16.93
CA ASP A 104 3.47 4.01 -16.90
C ASP A 104 3.12 5.43 -17.37
N ASP A 105 1.82 5.73 -17.48
CA ASP A 105 1.31 6.90 -18.19
C ASP A 105 0.91 8.10 -17.30
N GLY A 106 1.03 7.97 -15.97
CA GLY A 106 0.66 9.00 -15.00
C GLY A 106 -0.85 9.14 -14.81
N LEU A 107 -1.64 8.18 -15.30
CA LEU A 107 -3.09 8.13 -15.19
C LEU A 107 -3.49 6.98 -14.27
N LEU A 108 -4.52 7.22 -13.45
CA LEU A 108 -5.01 6.17 -12.56
C LEU A 108 -5.68 5.05 -13.36
N ASP A 109 -5.30 3.80 -13.09
CA ASP A 109 -5.93 2.62 -13.64
C ASP A 109 -6.32 1.57 -12.57
N ALA A 110 -6.49 0.30 -12.98
CA ALA A 110 -7.04 -0.74 -12.13
C ALA A 110 -6.02 -1.32 -11.14
N ASP A 111 -4.75 -1.46 -11.52
CA ASP A 111 -3.71 -2.06 -10.69
C ASP A 111 -2.97 -1.06 -9.80
N ASP A 112 -3.18 0.23 -10.00
CA ASP A 112 -2.66 1.27 -9.12
C ASP A 112 -3.13 1.15 -7.67
N GLU A 113 -2.35 1.74 -6.77
CA GLU A 113 -2.63 1.76 -5.33
C GLU A 113 -2.72 3.19 -4.81
N LEU A 114 -3.90 3.59 -4.31
CA LEU A 114 -4.08 4.79 -3.50
C LEU A 114 -3.70 4.47 -2.04
N VAL A 115 -2.77 5.25 -1.49
CA VAL A 115 -2.18 5.03 -0.18
C VAL A 115 -2.27 6.29 0.67
N PHE A 116 -2.68 6.14 1.93
CA PHE A 116 -2.71 7.21 2.92
C PHE A 116 -2.53 6.65 4.33
N ARG A 117 -2.18 7.50 5.30
CA ARG A 117 -2.06 7.11 6.71
C ARG A 117 -3.42 7.09 7.38
N PHE A 118 -3.73 6.05 8.15
CA PHE A 118 -5.05 5.89 8.79
C PHE A 118 -5.42 7.08 9.68
N GLY A 119 -4.48 7.54 10.51
CA GLY A 119 -4.71 8.65 11.44
C GLY A 119 -4.84 10.05 10.80
N ASP A 120 -4.65 10.16 9.48
CA ASP A 120 -4.91 11.40 8.76
C ASP A 120 -6.38 11.51 8.35
N GLY A 121 -7.15 10.42 8.45
CA GLY A 121 -8.55 10.40 8.10
C GLY A 121 -9.43 11.22 9.06
N GLY A 122 -10.57 11.67 8.55
CA GLY A 122 -11.49 12.55 9.28
C GLY A 122 -12.79 11.86 9.67
N SER A 123 -13.74 12.67 10.12
CA SER A 123 -15.13 12.23 10.29
C SER A 123 -15.83 12.10 8.94
N ARG A 124 -16.95 11.36 8.88
CA ARG A 124 -17.81 11.37 7.70
C ARG A 124 -18.40 12.77 7.48
N ALA A 125 -18.27 13.29 6.27
CA ALA A 125 -18.81 14.58 5.86
C ALA A 125 -20.35 14.52 5.68
N PRO A 126 -21.09 15.52 6.17
CA PRO A 126 -22.48 15.75 5.79
C PRO A 126 -22.63 16.02 4.29
N ALA A 127 -23.79 15.71 3.72
CA ALA A 127 -24.06 15.86 2.29
C ALA A 127 -24.03 17.32 1.83
N GLU A 128 -24.39 18.25 2.72
CA GLU A 128 -24.57 19.68 2.43
C GLU A 128 -23.25 20.47 2.46
N VAL A 129 -22.13 19.84 2.86
CA VAL A 129 -20.84 20.53 2.95
C VAL A 129 -20.31 20.83 1.54
N PRO A 130 -20.04 22.10 1.20
CA PRO A 130 -19.49 22.46 -0.09
C PRO A 130 -18.17 21.74 -0.35
N TRP A 131 -17.99 21.24 -1.57
CA TRP A 131 -16.74 20.61 -2.00
C TRP A 131 -15.62 21.65 -2.07
N PRO A 132 -14.34 21.22 -2.01
CA PRO A 132 -13.20 22.13 -2.19
C PRO A 132 -13.32 22.92 -3.50
N ALA A 133 -12.97 24.20 -3.47
CA ALA A 133 -12.94 25.02 -4.67
C ALA A 133 -11.95 24.40 -5.69
N GLY A 134 -12.34 24.36 -6.97
CA GLY A 134 -11.55 23.72 -8.04
C GLY A 134 -11.82 22.22 -8.22
N ALA A 135 -12.57 21.59 -7.30
CA ALA A 135 -12.96 20.20 -7.46
C ALA A 135 -13.88 19.99 -8.67
N GLU A 136 -13.67 18.89 -9.37
CA GLU A 136 -14.56 18.39 -10.40
C GLU A 136 -15.90 17.90 -9.81
N VAL A 137 -16.80 17.49 -10.69
CA VAL A 137 -18.19 17.14 -10.36
C VAL A 137 -18.35 15.79 -9.65
N ARG A 138 -17.26 15.02 -9.58
CA ARG A 138 -17.19 13.69 -8.98
C ARG A 138 -16.16 13.68 -7.86
N ARG A 139 -16.47 12.93 -6.82
CA ARG A 139 -15.52 12.53 -5.78
C ARG A 139 -15.75 11.07 -5.41
N VAL A 140 -14.83 10.52 -4.65
CA VAL A 140 -14.99 9.22 -4.01
C VAL A 140 -14.87 9.39 -2.50
N GLU A 141 -15.85 8.89 -1.75
CA GLU A 141 -15.78 8.72 -0.30
C GLU A 141 -15.18 7.34 0.00
N ILE A 142 -14.14 7.31 0.83
CA ILE A 142 -13.49 6.08 1.27
C ILE A 142 -13.63 6.00 2.79
N GLU A 143 -14.39 5.02 3.26
CA GLU A 143 -14.39 4.60 4.66
C GLU A 143 -13.26 3.58 4.85
N ALA A 144 -12.38 3.80 5.83
CA ALA A 144 -11.37 2.84 6.25
C ALA A 144 -11.66 2.39 7.68
N ARG A 145 -11.65 1.07 7.92
CA ARG A 145 -11.99 0.44 9.19
C ARG A 145 -10.91 -0.53 9.63
N ASP A 146 -10.59 -0.52 10.91
CA ASP A 146 -9.81 -1.58 11.54
C ASP A 146 -10.71 -2.81 11.79
N PRO A 147 -10.50 -3.95 11.10
CA PRO A 147 -11.41 -5.10 11.20
C PRO A 147 -11.12 -5.99 12.42
N ARG A 148 -10.09 -5.68 13.22
CA ARG A 148 -9.75 -6.48 14.40
C ARG A 148 -10.93 -6.56 15.38
N PRO A 149 -11.23 -7.73 15.95
CA PRO A 149 -12.31 -7.87 16.92
C PRO A 149 -12.19 -6.89 18.08
N GLY A 150 -13.25 -6.11 18.33
CA GLY A 150 -13.30 -5.11 19.40
C GLY A 150 -12.69 -3.75 19.05
N ALA A 151 -12.03 -3.61 17.89
CA ALA A 151 -11.66 -2.32 17.35
C ALA A 151 -12.91 -1.60 16.83
N ASN A 152 -13.00 -0.30 17.12
CA ASN A 152 -14.11 0.56 16.67
C ASN A 152 -13.62 1.77 15.86
N SER A 153 -12.32 1.81 15.54
CA SER A 153 -11.73 2.92 14.80
C SER A 153 -12.16 2.86 13.34
N VAL A 154 -12.74 3.96 12.88
CA VAL A 154 -13.16 4.18 11.50
C VAL A 154 -12.85 5.62 11.13
N VAL A 155 -12.33 5.81 9.93
CA VAL A 155 -12.02 7.13 9.39
C VAL A 155 -12.58 7.27 7.97
N TRP A 156 -12.84 8.49 7.55
CA TRP A 156 -13.28 8.81 6.20
C TRP A 156 -12.29 9.74 5.51
N VAL A 157 -11.98 9.43 4.25
CA VAL A 157 -11.22 10.29 3.35
C VAL A 157 -11.98 10.47 2.04
N TYR A 158 -11.67 11.56 1.34
CA TYR A 158 -12.37 11.99 0.15
C TYR A 158 -11.37 12.27 -0.97
N LEU A 159 -11.44 11.48 -2.04
CA LEU A 159 -10.63 11.68 -3.23
C LEU A 159 -11.37 12.61 -4.19
N PHE A 160 -10.72 13.70 -4.56
CA PHE A 160 -11.19 14.64 -5.58
C PHE A 160 -10.17 14.72 -6.72
N ALA A 161 -10.66 14.98 -7.93
CA ALA A 161 -9.85 15.49 -9.03
C ALA A 161 -10.21 16.95 -9.28
N GLY A 162 -9.27 17.75 -9.76
CA GLY A 162 -9.53 19.14 -10.06
C GLY A 162 -8.27 19.96 -10.29
N ASP A 163 -8.47 21.16 -10.80
CA ASP A 163 -7.39 22.12 -11.00
C ASP A 163 -7.26 22.99 -9.75
N GLU A 164 -6.02 23.34 -9.38
CA GLU A 164 -5.72 24.21 -8.23
C GLU A 164 -6.23 23.70 -6.86
N LEU A 165 -6.54 22.40 -6.74
CA LEU A 165 -6.89 21.79 -5.46
C LEU A 165 -5.71 21.92 -4.47
N PRO A 166 -5.97 22.36 -3.21
CA PRO A 166 -4.92 22.51 -2.22
C PRO A 166 -4.27 21.15 -1.92
N SER A 167 -2.95 21.16 -1.76
CA SER A 167 -2.18 19.99 -1.35
C SER A 167 -1.73 20.09 0.11
N ASN A 168 -1.41 18.95 0.70
CA ASN A 168 -0.71 18.90 1.98
C ASN A 168 0.78 18.59 1.71
N PRO A 169 1.73 19.47 2.10
CA PRO A 169 3.14 19.26 1.84
C PRO A 169 3.80 18.29 2.84
N THR A 170 3.08 17.81 3.85
CA THR A 170 3.62 16.91 4.87
C THR A 170 4.11 15.62 4.21
N ARG A 171 5.30 15.20 4.61
CA ARG A 171 5.93 13.94 4.23
C ARG A 171 6.25 13.19 5.51
N TYR A 172 5.94 11.90 5.53
CA TYR A 172 6.32 11.01 6.62
C TYR A 172 7.62 10.26 6.35
N ILE A 173 8.05 10.25 5.10
CA ILE A 173 9.22 9.55 4.61
C ILE A 173 10.13 10.51 3.86
N GLU A 174 11.41 10.47 4.20
CA GLU A 174 12.49 11.17 3.52
C GLU A 174 13.44 10.15 2.90
N TRP A 175 13.67 10.27 1.59
CA TRP A 175 14.60 9.44 0.83
C TRP A 175 14.94 10.13 -0.49
N SER A 176 16.21 10.08 -0.92
CA SER A 176 16.63 10.70 -2.18
C SER A 176 16.43 9.81 -3.42
N GLY A 177 16.03 8.54 -3.22
CA GLY A 177 15.90 7.55 -4.30
C GLY A 177 17.21 6.84 -4.66
N GLY A 178 18.29 7.11 -3.91
CA GLY A 178 19.62 6.55 -4.16
C GLY A 178 19.73 5.05 -3.85
N VAL A 179 20.64 4.37 -4.56
CA VAL A 179 20.93 2.95 -4.32
C VAL A 179 21.67 2.72 -3.01
N SER A 180 22.62 3.60 -2.68
CA SER A 180 23.32 3.66 -1.39
C SER A 180 22.92 4.96 -0.72
N ASP A 181 21.85 4.89 0.08
CA ASP A 181 21.21 6.04 0.72
C ASP A 181 20.42 5.55 1.94
N ALA A 182 19.90 6.48 2.73
CA ALA A 182 19.06 6.18 3.87
C ALA A 182 17.58 6.53 3.60
N ILE A 183 16.68 5.64 4.00
CA ILE A 183 15.25 5.94 4.10
C ILE A 183 14.96 6.31 5.55
N SER A 184 14.47 7.53 5.79
CA SER A 184 14.25 8.06 7.13
C SER A 184 12.78 8.36 7.37
N THR A 185 12.31 8.04 8.58
CA THR A 185 10.98 8.38 9.09
C THR A 185 11.13 9.10 10.43
N SER A 186 10.01 9.55 11.00
CA SER A 186 10.03 10.08 12.39
C SER A 186 10.39 9.03 13.44
N ARG A 187 10.28 7.73 13.12
CA ARG A 187 10.46 6.62 14.07
C ARG A 187 11.76 5.84 13.86
N TYR A 188 12.21 5.71 12.62
CA TYR A 188 13.37 4.89 12.31
C TYR A 188 14.07 5.34 11.02
N GLN A 189 15.30 4.87 10.85
CA GLN A 189 16.10 5.04 9.65
C GLN A 189 16.65 3.69 9.18
N LEU A 190 16.60 3.45 7.87
CA LEU A 190 17.17 2.30 7.19
C LEU A 190 18.36 2.78 6.35
N GLU A 191 19.52 2.16 6.48
CA GLU A 191 20.73 2.51 5.74
C GLU A 191 21.09 1.41 4.74
N TYR A 192 21.29 1.80 3.47
CA TYR A 192 21.61 0.88 2.39
C TYR A 192 22.99 1.15 1.80
N GLU A 193 23.70 0.08 1.47
CA GLU A 193 24.94 0.13 0.69
C GLU A 193 24.87 -0.75 -0.56
N GLY A 194 24.50 -0.14 -1.68
CA GLY A 194 24.29 -0.87 -2.92
C GLY A 194 22.95 -1.60 -2.95
N PRO A 195 22.66 -2.37 -4.02
CA PRO A 195 21.34 -2.98 -4.23
C PRO A 195 20.85 -3.90 -3.09
N TRP A 196 21.70 -4.74 -2.49
CA TRP A 196 21.24 -5.76 -1.53
C TRP A 196 21.45 -5.41 -0.06
N LEU A 197 22.50 -4.66 0.26
CA LEU A 197 22.92 -4.51 1.66
C LEU A 197 22.03 -3.50 2.36
N LEU A 198 21.42 -3.95 3.45
CA LEU A 198 20.88 -3.09 4.50
C LEU A 198 21.83 -3.22 5.68
N THR A 199 22.57 -2.16 5.94
CA THR A 199 23.71 -2.12 6.87
C THR A 199 23.39 -1.38 8.16
N GLY A 200 22.24 -0.70 8.23
CA GLY A 200 21.85 0.01 9.44
C GLY A 200 20.36 0.07 9.66
N LEU A 201 19.96 -0.05 10.93
CA LEU A 201 18.62 0.23 11.44
C LEU A 201 18.77 1.05 12.71
N ARG A 202 18.31 2.30 12.66
CA ARG A 202 18.34 3.21 13.82
C ARG A 202 16.93 3.53 14.27
N ILE A 203 16.65 3.43 15.56
CA ILE A 203 15.37 3.86 16.13
C ILE A 203 15.51 5.32 16.59
N SER A 204 14.70 6.19 16.01
CA SER A 204 14.79 7.64 16.20
C SER A 204 14.28 8.07 17.57
N ALA A 205 14.87 9.13 18.13
CA ALA A 205 14.34 9.80 19.31
C ALA A 205 12.93 10.36 19.05
N PRO A 206 12.02 10.36 20.06
CA PRO A 206 12.26 9.98 21.45
C PRO A 206 12.10 8.48 21.74
N CYS A 207 11.83 7.66 20.72
CA CYS A 207 11.52 6.24 20.86
C CYS A 207 12.79 5.40 21.10
N GLY A 208 13.86 5.69 20.36
CA GLY A 208 15.21 5.17 20.57
C GLY A 208 16.22 6.28 20.87
N ASP A 209 17.50 5.94 20.87
CA ASP A 209 18.61 6.89 21.04
C ASP A 209 19.35 7.23 19.74
N GLY A 210 18.92 6.65 18.61
CA GLY A 210 19.54 6.82 17.30
C GLY A 210 20.81 5.99 17.09
N SER A 211 21.17 5.11 18.04
CA SER A 211 22.22 4.12 17.79
C SER A 211 21.77 3.16 16.70
N ASP A 212 22.76 2.56 16.02
CA ASP A 212 22.47 1.41 15.19
C ASP A 212 22.18 0.21 16.08
N VAL A 213 21.14 -0.56 15.76
CA VAL A 213 20.83 -1.81 16.46
C VAL A 213 21.07 -3.04 15.59
N LEU A 214 21.26 -2.84 14.29
CA LEU A 214 21.42 -3.90 13.32
C LEU A 214 22.86 -3.90 12.82
N ASP A 215 23.47 -5.08 12.74
CA ASP A 215 24.69 -5.26 11.97
C ASP A 215 24.29 -5.37 10.48
N ARG A 216 23.49 -6.40 10.14
CA ARG A 216 23.02 -6.54 8.75
C ARG A 216 21.77 -7.38 8.58
N VAL A 217 21.07 -7.17 7.47
CA VAL A 217 20.23 -8.23 6.88
C VAL A 217 21.12 -9.15 6.07
N LYS A 218 21.38 -10.34 6.61
CA LYS A 218 22.27 -11.33 6.01
C LYS A 218 21.51 -12.33 5.14
N GLY A 219 22.17 -12.72 4.06
CA GLY A 219 21.72 -13.68 3.08
C GLY A 219 22.80 -14.73 2.83
N ARG A 220 22.44 -16.01 2.80
CA ARG A 220 23.38 -17.08 2.46
C ARG A 220 22.69 -18.09 1.56
N ALA A 221 23.34 -18.53 0.50
CA ALA A 221 22.87 -19.64 -0.32
C ALA A 221 23.96 -20.69 -0.54
N ARG A 222 23.53 -21.94 -0.71
CA ARG A 222 24.40 -23.05 -1.08
C ARG A 222 23.89 -23.69 -2.37
N PRO A 223 24.34 -23.20 -3.54
CA PRO A 223 23.95 -23.76 -4.82
C PRO A 223 24.49 -25.18 -5.03
N LEU A 224 25.69 -25.45 -4.49
CA LEU A 224 26.34 -26.76 -4.47
C LEU A 224 26.98 -26.97 -3.07
N PRO A 225 27.26 -28.22 -2.64
CA PRO A 225 27.83 -28.48 -1.31
C PRO A 225 29.13 -27.71 -0.98
N ASN A 226 29.90 -27.32 -2.01
CA ASN A 226 31.19 -26.63 -1.86
C ASN A 226 31.18 -25.19 -2.39
N LEU A 227 30.00 -24.67 -2.76
CA LEU A 227 29.85 -23.29 -3.22
C LEU A 227 28.89 -22.58 -2.27
N GLN A 228 29.35 -21.47 -1.70
CA GLN A 228 28.55 -20.59 -0.87
C GLN A 228 28.46 -19.24 -1.56
N GLU A 229 27.26 -18.67 -1.53
CA GLU A 229 26.98 -17.30 -1.95
C GLU A 229 26.41 -16.55 -0.75
N ASP A 230 26.58 -15.23 -0.76
CA ASP A 230 26.20 -14.32 0.31
C ASP A 230 25.68 -12.99 -0.27
N GLU A 231 25.15 -12.14 0.60
CA GLU A 231 24.64 -10.81 0.22
C GLU A 231 25.70 -9.93 -0.45
N GLU A 232 26.98 -10.07 -0.14
CA GLU A 232 28.05 -9.28 -0.79
C GLU A 232 28.20 -9.62 -2.27
N GLY A 233 28.25 -10.92 -2.55
CA GLY A 233 28.19 -11.43 -3.91
C GLY A 233 26.92 -10.98 -4.61
N TRP A 234 25.77 -11.06 -3.94
CA TRP A 234 24.49 -10.65 -4.52
C TRP A 234 24.46 -9.14 -4.80
N ASN A 235 24.99 -8.32 -3.90
CA ASN A 235 25.10 -6.87 -4.03
C ASN A 235 25.85 -6.48 -5.30
N THR A 236 26.99 -7.14 -5.54
CA THR A 236 27.85 -6.91 -6.70
C THR A 236 27.20 -7.35 -8.03
N ASN A 237 26.34 -8.37 -7.99
CA ASN A 237 25.74 -8.97 -9.19
C ASN A 237 24.29 -8.52 -9.45
N ALA A 238 23.75 -7.65 -8.60
CA ALA A 238 22.42 -7.12 -8.74
C ALA A 238 22.38 -5.77 -9.46
N SER A 239 21.21 -5.45 -9.97
CA SER A 239 20.90 -4.16 -10.58
C SER A 239 19.81 -3.48 -9.76
N TYR A 240 20.07 -2.24 -9.36
CA TYR A 240 19.05 -1.36 -8.82
C TYR A 240 18.11 -0.92 -9.95
N LEU A 241 16.82 -1.22 -9.84
CA LEU A 241 15.84 -0.84 -10.87
C LEU A 241 15.36 0.60 -10.70
N GLY A 242 15.29 1.07 -9.46
CA GLY A 242 14.80 2.40 -9.12
C GLY A 242 13.99 2.39 -7.82
N GLY A 243 13.33 3.52 -7.55
CA GLY A 243 12.41 3.62 -6.43
C GLY A 243 11.48 4.81 -6.48
N ILE A 244 10.44 4.73 -5.66
CA ILE A 244 9.42 5.76 -5.49
C ILE A 244 9.64 6.42 -4.12
N ALA A 245 9.86 7.72 -4.12
CA ALA A 245 10.05 8.53 -2.91
C ALA A 245 8.79 9.39 -2.63
N GLY A 246 7.74 8.75 -2.14
CA GLY A 246 6.47 9.42 -1.86
C GLY A 246 6.32 9.94 -0.42
N PRO A 247 5.25 10.70 -0.14
CA PRO A 247 5.02 11.29 1.18
C PRO A 247 4.53 10.27 2.21
N ILE A 248 3.95 9.13 1.79
CA ILE A 248 3.40 8.11 2.68
C ILE A 248 4.36 6.92 2.83
N ARG A 249 4.94 6.46 1.72
CA ARG A 249 5.87 5.34 1.72
C ARG A 249 6.98 5.52 0.68
N ALA A 250 8.15 4.96 0.98
CA ALA A 250 9.19 4.75 0.00
C ALA A 250 9.17 3.30 -0.51
N ILE A 251 9.44 3.10 -1.80
CA ILE A 251 9.48 1.78 -2.44
C ILE A 251 10.81 1.66 -3.18
N ARG A 252 11.60 0.64 -2.87
CA ARG A 252 12.93 0.42 -3.44
C ARG A 252 12.98 -0.95 -4.12
N TYR A 253 13.39 -1.01 -5.39
CA TYR A 253 13.38 -2.25 -6.18
C TYR A 253 14.75 -2.65 -6.72
N VAL A 254 15.02 -3.95 -6.64
CA VAL A 254 16.28 -4.58 -7.01
C VAL A 254 16.00 -5.85 -7.80
N ARG A 255 16.85 -6.11 -8.80
CA ARG A 255 16.85 -7.34 -9.55
C ARG A 255 18.22 -8.00 -9.52
N GLY A 256 18.21 -9.32 -9.39
CA GLY A 256 19.38 -10.17 -9.55
C GLY A 256 20.06 -10.48 -8.22
N ALA A 257 20.84 -11.55 -8.26
CA ALA A 257 21.76 -12.06 -7.26
C ALA A 257 22.82 -12.87 -8.02
N THR A 258 23.84 -13.41 -7.35
CA THR A 258 24.94 -14.15 -8.01
C THR A 258 24.46 -15.28 -8.92
N SER A 259 23.77 -16.29 -8.38
CA SER A 259 23.14 -17.35 -9.17
C SER A 259 21.68 -17.07 -9.53
N GLY A 260 21.01 -16.21 -8.76
CA GLY A 260 19.60 -15.86 -8.90
C GLY A 260 19.35 -14.62 -9.75
N VAL A 261 19.81 -14.59 -11.01
CA VAL A 261 19.79 -13.39 -11.89
C VAL A 261 18.40 -12.79 -12.14
N ASN A 262 17.33 -13.58 -11.95
CA ASN A 262 15.94 -13.13 -12.12
C ASN A 262 15.22 -12.90 -10.78
N THR A 263 15.92 -13.02 -9.65
CA THR A 263 15.34 -12.73 -8.34
C THR A 263 14.96 -11.26 -8.27
N LEU A 264 13.72 -10.97 -7.86
CA LEU A 264 13.33 -9.61 -7.52
C LEU A 264 13.27 -9.48 -6.01
N HIS A 265 13.81 -8.38 -5.51
CA HIS A 265 13.71 -7.97 -4.13
C HIS A 265 13.21 -6.53 -4.11
N HIS A 266 12.22 -6.24 -3.27
CA HIS A 266 11.87 -4.87 -2.96
C HIS A 266 11.62 -4.65 -1.48
N ASP A 267 11.88 -3.41 -1.06
CA ASP A 267 11.56 -2.88 0.26
C ASP A 267 10.48 -1.82 0.14
N ILE A 268 9.53 -1.84 1.08
CA ILE A 268 8.53 -0.79 1.28
C ILE A 268 8.69 -0.25 2.69
N ALA A 269 8.99 1.04 2.82
CA ALA A 269 9.15 1.72 4.11
C ALA A 269 8.01 2.71 4.32
N THR A 270 7.26 2.53 5.40
CA THR A 270 6.13 3.36 5.84
C THR A 270 6.46 3.97 7.22
N PRO A 271 5.66 4.88 7.79
CA PRO A 271 6.02 5.60 9.01
C PRO A 271 6.26 4.69 10.23
N SER A 272 5.63 3.51 10.27
CA SER A 272 5.72 2.57 11.40
C SER A 272 6.15 1.16 11.02
N GLN A 273 6.33 0.86 9.73
CA GLN A 273 6.59 -0.48 9.23
C GLN A 273 7.54 -0.44 8.04
N TRP A 274 8.46 -1.38 8.02
CA TRP A 274 9.28 -1.70 6.86
C TRP A 274 8.99 -3.14 6.43
N THR A 275 8.80 -3.37 5.14
CA THR A 275 8.51 -4.69 4.58
C THR A 275 9.54 -5.03 3.51
N ARG A 276 10.05 -6.25 3.51
CA ARG A 276 10.85 -6.83 2.42
C ARG A 276 10.11 -7.97 1.77
N ARG A 277 10.10 -7.99 0.44
CA ARG A 277 9.59 -9.10 -0.36
C ARG A 277 10.67 -9.58 -1.31
N VAL A 278 10.90 -10.88 -1.33
CA VAL A 278 11.86 -11.55 -2.21
C VAL A 278 11.10 -12.58 -3.05
N ASN A 279 11.06 -12.36 -4.35
CA ASN A 279 10.58 -13.30 -5.34
C ASN A 279 11.81 -14.03 -5.90
N LEU A 280 12.24 -15.04 -5.14
CA LEU A 280 13.45 -15.83 -5.41
C LEU A 280 13.26 -16.67 -6.68
N ARG A 281 14.07 -16.38 -7.69
CA ARG A 281 14.14 -17.11 -8.96
C ARG A 281 15.55 -17.60 -9.18
N VAL A 282 15.73 -18.88 -8.92
CA VAL A 282 17.04 -19.53 -8.90
C VAL A 282 16.90 -21.00 -9.30
N HIS A 283 17.99 -21.57 -9.80
CA HIS A 283 18.12 -23.01 -9.96
C HIS A 283 18.07 -23.73 -8.60
N PRO A 284 17.92 -25.06 -8.55
CA PRO A 284 17.91 -25.79 -7.28
C PRO A 284 19.10 -25.46 -6.38
N LEU A 285 18.82 -25.21 -5.10
CA LEU A 285 19.79 -24.94 -4.04
C LEU A 285 19.69 -26.02 -2.97
N ALA A 286 20.82 -26.37 -2.36
CA ALA A 286 20.78 -27.19 -1.16
C ALA A 286 20.11 -26.44 0.00
N GLU A 287 20.37 -25.14 0.10
CA GLU A 287 19.89 -24.28 1.17
C GLU A 287 19.91 -22.80 0.75
N ALA A 288 18.95 -22.02 1.25
CA ALA A 288 18.99 -20.57 1.27
C ALA A 288 18.53 -20.04 2.64
N ARG A 289 19.21 -19.00 3.13
CA ARG A 289 18.96 -18.34 4.41
C ARG A 289 18.82 -16.84 4.20
N LEU A 290 17.85 -16.25 4.90
CA LEU A 290 17.66 -14.80 5.00
C LEU A 290 17.31 -14.48 6.44
N TYR A 291 18.14 -13.67 7.10
CA TYR A 291 18.07 -13.43 8.53
C TYR A 291 18.57 -12.04 8.91
N LEU A 292 18.16 -11.57 10.09
CA LEU A 292 18.74 -10.38 10.73
C LEU A 292 19.91 -10.80 11.60
N ASP A 293 20.93 -9.96 11.70
CA ASP A 293 21.99 -10.02 12.71
C ASP A 293 22.07 -8.68 13.43
N PHE A 294 22.08 -8.70 14.75
CA PHE A 294 22.06 -7.47 15.56
C PHE A 294 23.46 -7.11 16.02
N LEU A 295 23.64 -5.85 16.40
CA LEU A 295 24.85 -5.43 17.10
C LEU A 295 24.78 -5.84 18.58
N PRO A 296 25.93 -6.04 19.24
CA PRO A 296 26.00 -6.42 20.64
C PRO A 296 25.42 -5.33 21.53
N GLU A 297 24.38 -5.67 22.28
CA GLU A 297 23.67 -4.71 23.10
C GLU A 297 23.41 -5.23 24.53
N PRO A 298 23.98 -4.58 25.57
CA PRO A 298 23.82 -5.04 26.94
C PRO A 298 22.35 -5.10 27.40
N GLY A 299 21.91 -6.30 27.77
CA GLY A 299 20.55 -6.53 28.28
C GLY A 299 19.49 -6.69 27.19
N ALA A 300 19.90 -6.77 25.93
CA ALA A 300 19.00 -7.10 24.83
C ALA A 300 18.41 -8.51 24.98
N ARG A 301 17.18 -8.69 24.50
CA ARG A 301 16.45 -9.96 24.61
C ARG A 301 15.63 -10.24 23.36
N LEU A 302 15.52 -11.53 23.02
CA LEU A 302 14.74 -12.03 21.90
C LEU A 302 13.54 -12.85 22.38
N PHE A 303 12.36 -12.54 21.87
CA PHE A 303 11.09 -13.20 22.21
C PHE A 303 10.51 -13.90 21.00
N PHE A 304 9.82 -15.01 21.27
CA PHE A 304 9.09 -15.82 20.30
C PHE A 304 7.80 -16.34 20.95
N GLU A 305 6.85 -16.82 20.14
CA GLU A 305 5.60 -17.43 20.62
C GLU A 305 5.86 -18.56 21.65
N THR A 306 6.84 -19.43 21.37
CA THR A 306 7.17 -20.57 22.24
C THR A 306 8.14 -20.21 23.37
N VAL A 307 8.67 -19.00 23.38
CA VAL A 307 9.64 -18.51 24.39
C VAL A 307 9.17 -17.16 24.93
N PRO A 308 8.04 -17.13 25.68
CA PRO A 308 7.39 -15.88 26.05
C PRO A 308 8.20 -15.04 27.05
N ASN A 309 9.10 -15.70 27.79
CA ASN A 309 10.03 -14.99 28.67
C ASN A 309 11.27 -14.49 27.94
N GLY A 310 11.46 -14.79 26.66
CA GLY A 310 12.62 -14.44 25.85
C GLY A 310 13.96 -15.06 26.30
N VAL A 311 14.92 -15.03 25.39
CA VAL A 311 16.34 -15.35 25.62
C VAL A 311 17.16 -14.06 25.70
N VAL A 312 18.33 -14.11 26.33
CA VAL A 312 19.26 -12.96 26.32
C VAL A 312 20.01 -12.95 24.99
N VAL A 313 20.42 -11.77 24.53
CA VAL A 313 21.32 -11.62 23.38
C VAL A 313 22.64 -11.11 23.95
N ASP A 314 23.54 -12.04 24.28
CA ASP A 314 24.81 -11.75 24.96
C ASP A 314 26.02 -12.39 24.26
N GLY A 315 25.81 -12.97 23.08
CA GLY A 315 26.84 -13.65 22.30
C GLY A 315 27.18 -15.04 22.82
N ALA A 316 26.32 -15.64 23.65
CA ALA A 316 26.47 -17.02 24.11
C ALA A 316 25.31 -17.91 23.64
N PRO A 317 25.57 -19.15 23.17
CA PRO A 317 24.50 -19.98 22.61
C PRO A 317 23.36 -20.28 23.59
N ASP A 318 22.14 -19.89 23.23
CA ASP A 318 20.94 -20.20 24.02
C ASP A 318 20.34 -21.58 23.75
N ALA A 319 19.74 -22.15 24.79
CA ALA A 319 18.92 -23.35 24.69
C ALA A 319 17.42 -23.01 24.67
N GLY A 320 16.61 -23.85 24.00
CA GLY A 320 15.15 -23.74 24.04
C GLY A 320 14.53 -22.78 23.02
N VAL A 321 15.33 -22.19 22.14
CA VAL A 321 14.85 -21.44 20.97
C VAL A 321 14.16 -22.37 19.98
N PRO A 322 13.02 -21.97 19.36
CA PRO A 322 12.31 -22.82 18.40
C PRO A 322 13.18 -23.20 17.20
N SER A 323 12.96 -24.41 16.67
CA SER A 323 13.50 -24.83 15.38
C SER A 323 12.48 -24.72 14.25
N THR A 324 11.19 -24.67 14.58
CA THR A 324 10.11 -24.38 13.63
C THR A 324 9.95 -22.88 13.45
N MET A 325 9.61 -22.44 12.24
CA MET A 325 9.35 -21.03 11.96
C MET A 325 8.26 -20.46 12.89
N PRO A 326 8.56 -19.47 13.74
CA PRO A 326 7.53 -18.80 14.53
C PRO A 326 6.73 -17.84 13.65
N GLY A 327 5.52 -17.48 14.06
CA GLY A 327 4.73 -16.43 13.37
C GLY A 327 5.40 -15.04 13.46
N TRP A 328 6.08 -14.79 14.58
CA TRP A 328 6.81 -13.56 14.84
C TRP A 328 8.05 -13.80 15.73
N SER A 329 8.98 -12.84 15.67
CA SER A 329 10.03 -12.65 16.67
C SER A 329 10.05 -11.19 17.12
N LEU A 330 10.55 -10.93 18.33
CA LEU A 330 10.71 -9.57 18.84
C LEU A 330 12.09 -9.43 19.48
N PHE A 331 12.89 -8.53 18.92
CA PHE A 331 14.12 -8.05 19.53
C PHE A 331 13.82 -6.80 20.38
N ARG A 332 14.30 -6.80 21.62
CA ARG A 332 14.19 -5.65 22.53
C ARG A 332 15.59 -5.25 22.99
N GLY A 333 16.00 -4.04 22.60
CA GLY A 333 17.22 -3.37 23.03
C GLY A 333 16.95 -2.09 23.82
N GLY A 334 18.01 -1.50 24.36
CA GLY A 334 18.04 -0.17 24.99
C GLY A 334 18.18 1.00 24.00
N GLY A 335 18.69 0.79 22.79
CA GLY A 335 18.69 1.77 21.68
C GLY A 335 17.40 1.75 20.86
N GLY A 336 16.59 0.70 21.02
CA GLY A 336 15.33 0.46 20.32
C GLY A 336 15.06 -1.04 20.19
N GLY A 337 13.96 -1.39 19.51
CA GLY A 337 13.65 -2.79 19.23
C GLY A 337 12.99 -2.99 17.87
N LEU A 338 12.71 -4.25 17.56
CA LEU A 338 12.12 -4.65 16.29
C LEU A 338 11.21 -5.86 16.49
N VAL A 339 9.96 -5.77 16.07
CA VAL A 339 9.12 -6.96 15.87
C VAL A 339 9.22 -7.38 14.42
N THR A 340 9.50 -8.66 14.16
CA THR A 340 9.50 -9.27 12.83
C THR A 340 8.30 -10.20 12.72
N VAL A 341 7.49 -10.01 11.68
CA VAL A 341 6.45 -10.96 11.26
C VAL A 341 6.91 -11.63 9.97
N PHE A 342 6.85 -12.96 9.94
CA PHE A 342 7.36 -13.76 8.82
C PHE A 342 6.23 -14.14 7.86
N GLU A 343 6.44 -13.88 6.58
CA GLU A 343 5.52 -14.25 5.50
C GLU A 343 6.18 -15.23 4.55
N THR A 344 6.04 -16.52 4.86
CA THR A 344 6.60 -17.60 4.03
C THR A 344 5.50 -18.54 3.60
N PRO A 345 4.73 -18.20 2.54
CA PRO A 345 3.65 -19.04 2.05
C PRO A 345 4.16 -20.45 1.70
N PRO A 346 3.42 -21.52 2.03
CA PRO A 346 3.80 -22.87 1.62
C PRO A 346 4.05 -22.95 0.12
N SER A 347 5.14 -23.60 -0.28
CA SER A 347 5.49 -23.81 -1.68
C SER A 347 5.89 -25.26 -1.92
N PRO A 348 5.53 -25.85 -3.08
CA PRO A 348 6.04 -27.17 -3.47
C PRO A 348 7.53 -27.15 -3.82
N LYS A 349 8.16 -25.96 -3.86
CA LYS A 349 9.54 -25.77 -4.35
C LYS A 349 10.60 -25.79 -3.26
N TYR A 350 10.26 -26.04 -2.01
CA TYR A 350 11.25 -26.23 -0.96
C TYR A 350 10.69 -27.16 0.14
N THR A 351 11.58 -27.75 0.92
CA THR A 351 11.19 -28.46 2.14
C THR A 351 10.91 -27.42 3.21
N GLY A 352 9.73 -27.49 3.84
CA GLY A 352 9.13 -26.44 4.69
C GLY A 352 10.09 -25.61 5.54
N PRO A 353 9.73 -24.34 5.80
CA PRO A 353 10.67 -23.37 6.36
C PRO A 353 11.10 -23.76 7.77
N VAL A 354 12.39 -23.57 8.07
CA VAL A 354 13.00 -23.83 9.38
C VAL A 354 13.49 -22.51 9.95
N PHE A 355 13.38 -22.34 11.26
CA PHE A 355 13.90 -21.16 11.94
C PHE A 355 15.41 -21.28 12.16
N PHE A 356 16.14 -20.23 11.77
CA PHE A 356 17.54 -20.04 12.12
C PHE A 356 17.64 -19.19 13.37
N TYR A 357 18.51 -19.58 14.30
CA TYR A 357 18.92 -18.77 15.44
C TYR A 357 20.40 -18.98 15.74
N ARG A 358 21.10 -17.92 16.10
CA ARG A 358 22.47 -17.94 16.61
C ARG A 358 22.73 -16.73 17.50
N ASP A 359 23.28 -16.99 18.68
CA ASP A 359 23.88 -15.97 19.55
C ASP A 359 25.26 -16.51 19.96
N ASP A 360 26.31 -16.09 19.27
CA ASP A 360 27.66 -16.62 19.40
C ASP A 360 28.71 -15.60 18.94
N ALA A 361 29.24 -14.84 19.89
CA ALA A 361 30.30 -13.84 19.64
C ALA A 361 31.65 -14.48 19.24
N SER A 362 31.78 -15.81 19.30
CA SER A 362 32.97 -16.52 18.83
C SER A 362 32.83 -17.02 17.39
N TYR A 363 31.63 -16.91 16.82
CA TYR A 363 31.37 -17.32 15.46
C TYR A 363 31.90 -16.27 14.49
N ASP A 364 32.89 -16.66 13.70
CA ASP A 364 33.42 -15.88 12.59
C ASP A 364 32.47 -15.99 11.39
N ASP A 365 31.62 -14.98 11.21
CA ASP A 365 30.61 -14.97 10.17
C ASP A 365 31.01 -14.18 8.91
N ARG A 366 32.24 -13.63 8.94
CA ARG A 366 32.86 -12.88 7.85
C ARG A 366 32.85 -13.65 6.55
N VAL A 367 32.65 -12.91 5.47
CA VAL A 367 32.84 -13.45 4.13
C VAL A 367 34.33 -13.42 3.73
N PRO A 368 34.82 -14.35 2.88
CA PRO A 368 36.22 -14.39 2.46
C PRO A 368 36.73 -13.11 1.77
N THR A 369 35.82 -12.30 1.25
CA THR A 369 36.06 -10.97 0.69
C THR A 369 35.21 -9.97 1.46
N ASN A 370 35.56 -9.67 2.72
CA ASN A 370 34.86 -8.65 3.51
C ASN A 370 35.44 -7.26 3.12
N PRO A 371 34.72 -6.41 2.39
CA PRO A 371 35.04 -4.99 2.40
C PRO A 371 34.70 -4.48 3.80
N ASP A 372 35.73 -4.11 4.56
CA ASP A 372 35.67 -3.62 5.95
C ASP A 372 34.63 -2.49 6.14
N TYR A 373 33.35 -2.85 6.26
CA TYR A 373 32.26 -1.92 6.56
C TYR A 373 32.39 -1.55 8.05
N GLY A 374 32.24 -0.27 8.37
CA GLY A 374 32.54 0.23 9.71
C GLY A 374 31.61 -0.26 10.82
N ASP A 375 30.58 -1.03 10.47
CA ASP A 375 29.51 -1.56 11.31
C ASP A 375 29.56 -3.10 11.51
N ASP A 376 30.48 -3.80 10.82
CA ASP A 376 30.58 -5.27 10.88
C ASP A 376 31.38 -5.73 12.11
N ASP A 377 30.80 -6.60 12.94
CA ASP A 377 31.47 -7.17 14.11
C ASP A 377 32.04 -8.59 13.88
N ASP A 378 31.97 -9.09 12.63
CA ASP A 378 32.35 -10.44 12.19
C ASP A 378 31.75 -11.57 13.08
N SER A 379 30.77 -11.23 13.93
CA SER A 379 30.20 -12.05 14.98
C SER A 379 28.72 -12.33 14.70
N SER A 380 28.03 -12.97 15.63
CA SER A 380 26.60 -13.21 15.48
C SER A 380 25.89 -13.01 16.80
N PHE A 381 25.03 -11.99 16.86
CA PHE A 381 24.28 -11.64 18.07
C PHE A 381 22.79 -11.71 17.78
N GLY A 382 22.11 -12.66 18.44
CA GLY A 382 20.68 -12.86 18.25
C GLY A 382 20.25 -13.04 16.79
N ALA A 383 21.14 -13.52 15.94
CA ALA A 383 20.94 -13.64 14.51
C ALA A 383 19.83 -14.65 14.22
N HIS A 384 18.79 -14.24 13.51
CA HIS A 384 17.64 -15.11 13.32
C HIS A 384 16.81 -14.80 12.09
N GLY A 385 16.16 -15.86 11.58
CA GLY A 385 15.33 -15.75 10.39
C GLY A 385 15.01 -17.08 9.77
N LEU A 386 14.94 -17.09 8.44
CA LEU A 386 14.44 -18.21 7.65
C LEU A 386 15.57 -19.06 7.09
N VAL A 387 15.39 -20.38 7.11
CA VAL A 387 16.09 -21.34 6.24
C VAL A 387 15.08 -22.09 5.39
N ILE A 388 15.31 -22.13 4.07
CA ILE A 388 14.65 -23.06 3.17
C ILE A 388 15.68 -24.04 2.60
N SER A 389 15.31 -25.31 2.51
CA SER A 389 16.22 -26.39 2.10
C SER A 389 15.67 -27.16 0.91
N ALA A 390 16.59 -27.77 0.15
CA ALA A 390 16.29 -28.57 -1.04
C ALA A 390 15.33 -27.84 -1.99
N THR A 391 15.72 -26.63 -2.38
CA THR A 391 14.87 -25.85 -3.29
C THR A 391 14.85 -26.51 -4.68
N GLN A 392 13.69 -26.43 -5.33
CA GLN A 392 13.52 -26.83 -6.72
C GLN A 392 13.74 -25.62 -7.63
N ASP A 393 13.76 -25.87 -8.94
CA ASP A 393 13.88 -24.80 -9.92
C ASP A 393 12.72 -23.79 -9.79
N SER A 394 13.08 -22.54 -9.59
CA SER A 394 12.17 -21.40 -9.41
C SER A 394 12.38 -20.31 -10.46
N ASN A 395 13.13 -20.58 -11.53
CA ASN A 395 13.48 -19.56 -12.53
C ASN A 395 12.28 -18.86 -13.22
N LEU A 396 11.16 -19.57 -13.39
CA LEU A 396 9.94 -19.02 -14.05
C LEU A 396 8.80 -18.72 -13.08
N ASP A 397 8.78 -19.40 -11.94
CA ASP A 397 7.73 -19.26 -10.93
C ASP A 397 8.43 -19.14 -9.57
N PRO A 398 8.43 -17.94 -8.96
CA PRO A 398 9.31 -17.62 -7.85
C PRO A 398 8.90 -18.33 -6.55
N ILE A 399 9.89 -18.60 -5.70
CA ILE A 399 9.64 -18.81 -4.28
C ILE A 399 9.42 -17.43 -3.65
N ARG A 400 8.25 -17.19 -3.06
CA ARG A 400 7.91 -15.90 -2.44
C ARG A 400 8.25 -15.93 -0.96
N LEU A 401 9.09 -15.00 -0.53
CA LEU A 401 9.51 -14.83 0.86
C LEU A 401 9.23 -13.38 1.27
N GLY A 402 8.79 -13.18 2.50
CA GLY A 402 8.43 -11.87 3.01
C GLY A 402 8.73 -11.72 4.49
N TRP A 403 9.06 -10.49 4.86
CA TRP A 403 9.22 -10.04 6.24
C TRP A 403 8.57 -8.68 6.39
N SER A 404 7.86 -8.50 7.49
CA SER A 404 7.34 -7.22 7.94
C SER A 404 7.99 -6.90 9.28
N TRP A 405 8.62 -5.74 9.37
CA TRP A 405 9.32 -5.26 10.54
C TRP A 405 8.67 -4.01 11.11
N TYR A 406 8.53 -4.01 12.43
CA TYR A 406 7.89 -2.96 13.20
C TYR A 406 8.86 -2.43 14.24
N PRO A 407 9.49 -1.28 13.98
CA PRO A 407 10.35 -0.60 14.94
C PRO A 407 9.59 -0.23 16.23
N ILE A 408 10.13 -0.61 17.37
CA ILE A 408 9.57 -0.32 18.71
C ILE A 408 10.55 0.47 19.56
N CYS A 409 10.04 1.11 20.62
CA CYS A 409 10.86 1.96 21.47
C CYS A 409 11.81 1.16 22.36
N ALA A 410 12.84 1.86 22.83
CA ALA A 410 13.85 1.33 23.72
C ALA A 410 13.24 0.72 24.98
N GLY A 411 13.61 -0.53 25.28
CA GLY A 411 13.14 -1.26 26.45
C GLY A 411 11.67 -1.74 26.38
N ASP A 412 10.95 -1.39 25.33
CA ASP A 412 9.59 -1.85 25.09
C ASP A 412 9.59 -3.22 24.41
N GLY A 413 8.53 -3.99 24.63
CA GLY A 413 8.28 -5.27 24.01
C GLY A 413 8.37 -6.47 24.95
N ASP A 414 7.42 -7.37 24.74
CA ASP A 414 7.33 -8.71 25.30
C ASP A 414 6.57 -9.61 24.33
N ALA A 415 6.26 -10.84 24.73
CA ALA A 415 5.53 -11.75 23.87
C ALA A 415 4.11 -11.28 23.51
N ALA A 416 3.44 -10.52 24.40
CA ALA A 416 2.11 -10.00 24.13
C ALA A 416 2.14 -8.93 23.03
N LEU A 417 3.20 -8.09 22.99
CA LEU A 417 3.39 -7.14 21.89
C LEU A 417 3.63 -7.89 20.56
N GLY A 418 4.43 -8.96 20.57
CA GLY A 418 4.65 -9.81 19.40
C GLY A 418 3.35 -10.38 18.83
N GLU A 419 2.51 -10.97 19.68
CA GLU A 419 1.18 -11.46 19.31
C GLU A 419 0.26 -10.35 18.78
N ALA A 420 0.31 -9.16 19.39
CA ALA A 420 -0.51 -8.02 18.98
C ALA A 420 -0.11 -7.49 17.60
N VAL A 421 1.20 -7.43 17.30
CA VAL A 421 1.71 -7.03 15.99
C VAL A 421 1.40 -8.08 14.91
N GLN A 422 1.49 -9.37 15.23
CA GLN A 422 1.04 -10.42 14.30
C GLN A 422 -0.46 -10.25 13.97
N ALA A 423 -1.31 -10.01 14.98
CA ALA A 423 -2.74 -9.78 14.76
C ALA A 423 -3.04 -8.54 13.90
N ILE A 424 -2.17 -7.53 13.94
CA ILE A 424 -2.24 -6.34 13.08
C ILE A 424 -1.93 -6.71 11.62
N GLU A 425 -0.87 -7.48 11.38
CA GLU A 425 -0.49 -7.93 10.03
C GLU A 425 -1.58 -8.82 9.40
N GLU A 426 -2.18 -9.71 10.20
CA GLU A 426 -3.24 -10.62 9.76
C GLU A 426 -4.58 -9.92 9.51
N SER A 427 -4.71 -8.64 9.92
CA SER A 427 -5.94 -7.86 9.83
C SER A 427 -5.69 -6.53 9.09
N PRO A 428 -5.40 -6.53 7.79
CA PRO A 428 -5.25 -5.29 7.03
C PRO A 428 -6.54 -4.46 7.05
N PHE A 429 -6.44 -3.13 6.86
CA PHE A 429 -7.62 -2.27 6.87
C PHE A 429 -8.65 -2.68 5.81
N GLU A 430 -9.92 -2.66 6.20
CA GLU A 430 -11.02 -2.81 5.25
C GLU A 430 -11.44 -1.45 4.73
N THR A 431 -11.54 -1.32 3.41
CA THR A 431 -12.03 -0.09 2.78
C THR A 431 -13.39 -0.29 2.12
N THR A 432 -14.28 0.69 2.28
CA THR A 432 -15.53 0.81 1.51
C THR A 432 -15.47 2.09 0.70
N VAL A 433 -15.69 1.97 -0.60
CA VAL A 433 -15.52 3.05 -1.57
C VAL A 433 -16.87 3.38 -2.19
N VAL A 434 -17.29 4.64 -2.09
CA VAL A 434 -18.59 5.11 -2.58
C VAL A 434 -18.40 6.32 -3.50
N PRO A 435 -18.69 6.21 -4.81
CA PRO A 435 -18.66 7.36 -5.70
C PRO A 435 -19.79 8.33 -5.34
N GLN A 436 -19.50 9.63 -5.43
CA GLN A 436 -20.44 10.70 -5.15
C GLN A 436 -20.33 11.80 -6.21
N TRP A 437 -21.43 12.52 -6.41
CA TRP A 437 -21.53 13.61 -7.38
C TRP A 437 -21.96 14.89 -6.68
N ALA A 438 -21.47 16.02 -7.18
CA ALA A 438 -21.84 17.33 -6.65
C ALA A 438 -23.34 17.56 -6.85
N GLU A 439 -23.99 18.18 -5.86
CA GLU A 439 -25.39 18.57 -5.99
C GLU A 439 -25.57 19.57 -7.14
N LEU A 440 -26.67 19.41 -7.87
CA LEU A 440 -27.03 20.30 -8.97
C LEU A 440 -27.99 21.37 -8.46
N ALA A 441 -27.78 22.61 -8.90
CA ALA A 441 -28.72 23.70 -8.63
C ALA A 441 -29.90 23.67 -9.61
N ALA A 442 -31.06 24.16 -9.17
CA ALA A 442 -32.21 24.34 -10.04
C ALA A 442 -31.98 25.51 -11.00
N ILE A 443 -32.42 25.36 -12.25
CA ILE A 443 -32.40 26.43 -13.24
C ILE A 443 -33.58 27.36 -12.97
N ARG A 444 -33.31 28.63 -12.68
CA ARG A 444 -34.33 29.63 -12.31
C ARG A 444 -34.45 30.79 -13.29
N ASP A 445 -33.64 30.78 -14.34
CA ASP A 445 -33.48 31.87 -15.30
C ASP A 445 -33.74 31.41 -16.75
N LEU A 446 -34.61 30.42 -16.92
CA LEU A 446 -34.98 29.93 -18.25
C LEU A 446 -35.70 31.02 -19.06
N GLU A 447 -35.09 31.43 -20.17
CA GLU A 447 -35.63 32.37 -21.13
C GLU A 447 -36.12 31.65 -22.39
N ILE A 448 -37.27 32.08 -22.90
CA ILE A 448 -37.88 31.56 -24.12
C ILE A 448 -38.01 32.70 -25.12
N THR A 449 -37.41 32.53 -26.29
CA THR A 449 -37.41 33.52 -27.38
C THR A 449 -37.72 32.86 -28.71
N GLU A 450 -38.16 33.67 -29.69
CA GLU A 450 -38.30 33.25 -31.08
C GLU A 450 -37.22 33.94 -31.92
N GLU A 451 -36.43 33.17 -32.66
CA GLU A 451 -35.36 33.70 -33.51
C GLU A 451 -35.43 33.08 -34.91
N SER A 452 -35.69 33.91 -35.91
CA SER A 452 -35.84 33.47 -37.31
C SER A 452 -36.92 32.37 -37.49
N GLY A 453 -37.95 32.39 -36.64
CA GLY A 453 -39.02 31.40 -36.60
C GLY A 453 -38.75 30.18 -35.73
N ASP A 454 -37.53 30.01 -35.21
CA ASP A 454 -37.19 28.91 -34.30
C ASP A 454 -37.53 29.27 -32.85
N LEU A 455 -37.96 28.27 -32.08
CA LEU A 455 -38.07 28.38 -30.63
C LEU A 455 -36.70 28.18 -30.03
N VAL A 456 -36.25 29.16 -29.24
CA VAL A 456 -34.93 29.13 -28.58
C VAL A 456 -35.11 29.26 -27.08
N LEU A 457 -34.64 28.25 -26.35
CA LEU A 457 -34.56 28.21 -24.89
C LEU A 457 -33.11 28.46 -24.47
N ARG A 458 -32.89 29.41 -23.55
CA ARG A 458 -31.58 29.76 -22.97
C ARG A 458 -31.66 29.80 -21.45
N TRP A 459 -30.58 29.45 -20.78
CA TRP A 459 -30.46 29.49 -19.32
C TRP A 459 -29.00 29.69 -18.92
N SER A 460 -28.73 29.93 -17.63
CA SER A 460 -27.35 29.94 -17.12
C SER A 460 -26.81 28.52 -16.98
N SER A 461 -25.50 28.37 -17.23
CA SER A 461 -24.82 27.11 -16.92
C SER A 461 -24.91 26.80 -15.42
N VAL A 462 -25.31 25.58 -15.08
CA VAL A 462 -25.31 25.09 -13.69
C VAL A 462 -23.95 24.48 -13.39
N ALA A 463 -23.35 24.90 -12.27
CA ALA A 463 -22.11 24.30 -11.78
C ALA A 463 -22.31 22.78 -11.62
N SER A 464 -21.32 22.02 -12.08
CA SER A 464 -21.31 20.57 -12.04
C SER A 464 -22.28 19.82 -12.96
N ALA A 465 -23.01 20.52 -13.83
CA ALA A 465 -23.84 19.89 -14.85
C ALA A 465 -22.98 19.41 -16.03
N THR A 466 -23.16 18.15 -16.45
CA THR A 466 -22.56 17.58 -17.68
C THR A 466 -23.52 17.64 -18.86
N ALA A 467 -24.82 17.79 -18.61
CA ALA A 467 -25.86 17.95 -19.61
C ALA A 467 -27.08 18.66 -19.01
N TYR A 468 -28.06 18.94 -19.87
CA TYR A 468 -29.35 19.52 -19.52
C TYR A 468 -30.45 18.77 -20.25
N ARG A 469 -31.53 18.42 -19.54
CA ARG A 469 -32.70 17.80 -20.15
C ARG A 469 -33.84 18.81 -20.22
N VAL A 470 -34.38 18.94 -21.41
CA VAL A 470 -35.48 19.85 -21.73
C VAL A 470 -36.78 19.07 -21.71
N PHE A 471 -37.71 19.55 -20.90
CA PHE A 471 -39.04 19.00 -20.75
C PHE A 471 -40.08 19.91 -21.38
N ARG A 472 -41.18 19.31 -21.85
CA ARG A 472 -42.34 20.00 -22.37
C ARG A 472 -43.62 19.44 -21.74
N SER A 473 -44.56 20.34 -21.43
CA SER A 473 -45.92 19.95 -21.03
C SER A 473 -46.96 20.87 -21.67
N LEU A 474 -48.19 20.37 -21.80
CA LEU A 474 -49.37 21.18 -22.12
C LEU A 474 -50.09 21.66 -20.85
N ASP A 475 -49.73 21.12 -19.68
CA ASP A 475 -50.28 21.44 -18.38
C ASP A 475 -49.13 21.64 -17.36
N PRO A 476 -48.88 22.88 -16.90
CA PRO A 476 -47.78 23.18 -16.01
C PRO A 476 -48.04 22.73 -14.56
N SER A 477 -49.27 22.30 -14.23
CA SER A 477 -49.62 21.83 -12.90
C SER A 477 -49.20 20.38 -12.62
N LEU A 478 -48.85 19.64 -13.68
CA LEU A 478 -48.36 18.26 -13.56
C LEU A 478 -46.96 18.23 -12.95
N PRO A 479 -46.63 17.20 -12.14
CA PRO A 479 -45.26 17.00 -11.69
C PRO A 479 -44.32 16.76 -12.87
N LEU A 480 -43.06 17.19 -12.79
CA LEU A 480 -42.08 17.08 -13.89
C LEU A 480 -41.94 15.67 -14.45
N GLU A 481 -42.10 14.63 -13.61
CA GLU A 481 -42.08 13.22 -14.03
C GLU A 481 -43.16 12.87 -15.08
N SER A 482 -44.22 13.68 -15.17
CA SER A 482 -45.29 13.56 -16.17
C SER A 482 -45.08 14.46 -17.39
N TRP A 483 -44.05 15.30 -17.40
CA TRP A 483 -43.69 16.12 -18.56
C TRP A 483 -42.90 15.29 -19.57
N GLU A 484 -43.05 15.58 -20.86
CA GLU A 484 -42.37 14.88 -21.93
C GLU A 484 -40.90 15.36 -22.03
N PRO A 485 -39.88 14.50 -21.88
CA PRO A 485 -38.51 14.86 -22.19
C PRO A 485 -38.35 14.98 -23.72
N ILE A 486 -38.03 16.17 -24.22
CA ILE A 486 -37.97 16.45 -25.66
C ILE A 486 -36.54 16.58 -26.19
N ALA A 487 -35.56 16.81 -25.33
CA ALA A 487 -34.15 16.88 -25.70
C ALA A 487 -33.21 16.72 -24.50
N GLU A 488 -31.98 16.31 -24.80
CA GLU A 488 -30.84 16.41 -23.89
C GLU A 488 -29.71 17.12 -24.63
N VAL A 489 -29.15 18.16 -24.02
CA VAL A 489 -28.13 19.04 -24.63
C VAL A 489 -26.96 19.24 -23.68
N SER A 490 -25.74 19.36 -24.20
CA SER A 490 -24.52 19.59 -23.40
C SER A 490 -24.20 21.07 -23.15
N VAL A 491 -24.93 21.97 -23.80
CA VAL A 491 -24.76 23.42 -23.69
C VAL A 491 -26.05 24.04 -23.16
N PRO A 492 -26.00 25.23 -22.53
CA PRO A 492 -27.18 25.87 -21.94
C PRO A 492 -28.06 26.57 -22.99
N LEU A 493 -28.38 25.83 -24.05
CA LEU A 493 -29.12 26.29 -25.22
C LEU A 493 -29.84 25.10 -25.86
N TYR A 494 -31.13 25.27 -26.12
CA TYR A 494 -31.89 24.37 -26.97
C TYR A 494 -32.62 25.16 -28.06
N ARG A 495 -32.47 24.71 -29.30
CA ARG A 495 -33.11 25.30 -30.48
C ARG A 495 -34.01 24.26 -31.13
N ARG A 496 -35.29 24.62 -31.30
CA ARG A 496 -36.28 23.81 -32.01
C ARG A 496 -36.71 24.51 -33.30
N PRO A 497 -36.50 23.90 -34.47
CA PRO A 497 -36.82 24.53 -35.74
C PRO A 497 -38.29 24.91 -35.89
N ALA A 498 -38.57 26.00 -36.61
CA ALA A 498 -39.92 26.53 -36.87
C ALA A 498 -40.95 25.47 -37.28
N GLY A 499 -40.56 24.56 -38.19
CA GLY A 499 -41.42 23.49 -38.72
C GLY A 499 -41.79 22.39 -37.71
N GLN A 500 -41.22 22.43 -36.50
CA GLN A 500 -41.49 21.49 -35.42
C GLN A 500 -42.23 22.14 -34.24
N ILE A 501 -42.54 23.44 -34.32
CA ILE A 501 -43.27 24.17 -33.28
C ILE A 501 -44.76 23.87 -33.40
N SER A 502 -45.39 23.54 -32.27
CA SER A 502 -46.82 23.27 -32.22
C SER A 502 -47.62 24.57 -32.06
N VAL A 503 -48.82 24.65 -32.65
CA VAL A 503 -49.75 25.77 -32.48
C VAL A 503 -50.48 25.79 -31.13
N VAL A 504 -50.26 24.79 -30.28
CA VAL A 504 -50.79 24.76 -28.90
C VAL A 504 -49.79 25.33 -27.90
N THR A 505 -50.29 26.15 -26.97
CA THR A 505 -49.53 26.64 -25.82
C THR A 505 -48.83 25.48 -25.13
N SER A 506 -47.51 25.61 -24.96
CA SER A 506 -46.66 24.60 -24.33
C SER A 506 -45.80 25.27 -23.27
N PHE A 507 -45.54 24.55 -22.19
CA PHE A 507 -44.69 24.94 -21.08
C PHE A 507 -43.38 24.16 -21.17
N TYR A 508 -42.29 24.79 -20.74
CA TYR A 508 -40.95 24.21 -20.78
C TYR A 508 -40.30 24.29 -19.42
N SER A 509 -39.55 23.25 -19.09
CA SER A 509 -38.67 23.21 -17.92
C SER A 509 -37.34 22.61 -18.36
N VAL A 510 -36.26 23.05 -17.73
CA VAL A 510 -34.93 22.53 -17.98
C VAL A 510 -34.31 22.18 -16.64
N VAL A 511 -33.72 21.00 -16.58
CA VAL A 511 -32.99 20.51 -15.42
C VAL A 511 -31.57 20.18 -15.80
N ALA A 512 -30.64 20.46 -14.90
CA ALA A 512 -29.26 20.01 -15.02
C ALA A 512 -29.17 18.50 -14.79
N ILE A 513 -28.18 17.86 -15.39
CA ILE A 513 -27.87 16.44 -15.24
C ILE A 513 -26.37 16.26 -15.00
N ASN A 514 -26.01 15.33 -14.12
CA ASN A 514 -24.67 14.79 -13.98
C ASN A 514 -24.72 13.28 -13.73
N GLY A 515 -23.58 12.65 -13.41
CA GLY A 515 -23.55 11.21 -13.13
C GLY A 515 -24.34 10.77 -11.89
N GLY A 516 -24.69 11.71 -11.00
CA GLY A 516 -25.58 11.48 -9.86
C GLY A 516 -27.07 11.53 -10.23
N GLY A 517 -27.41 11.90 -11.46
CA GLY A 517 -28.77 11.91 -11.98
C GLY A 517 -29.27 13.30 -12.35
N VAL A 518 -30.58 13.50 -12.18
CA VAL A 518 -31.30 14.72 -12.58
C VAL A 518 -31.38 15.68 -11.40
N GLY A 519 -30.98 16.93 -11.61
CA GLY A 519 -31.06 17.99 -10.61
C GLY A 519 -32.49 18.44 -10.29
N PRO A 520 -32.65 19.30 -9.27
CA PRO A 520 -33.95 19.88 -8.92
C PRO A 520 -34.48 20.80 -10.02
N TRP A 521 -35.81 20.95 -10.08
CA TRP A 521 -36.53 21.71 -11.11
C TRP A 521 -37.24 22.96 -10.59
#